data_AF-A0A9Q7ZPT3-F1
#
_entry.id   AF-A0A9Q7ZPT3-F1
#
_cell.length_a   1.000
_cell.length_b   1.000
_cell.length_c   1.000
_cell.angle_alpha   90.00
_cell.angle_beta   90.00
_cell.angle_gamma   90.00
#
_symmetry.space_group_name_H-M   'P 1'
#
loop_
_entity.id
_entity.type
_entity.pdbx_description
1 polymer ?
#
loop_
_entity_poly.entity_id
_entity_poly.type
_entity_poly.pdbx_seq_one_letter_code
_entity_poly.pdbx_strand_id
1 'polypeptide(L)'
;MSNPSVYISQENMISGVVFNVDYERSMKMRLELAISSIQRFSALAEFDAQASNRLAKWSEYYSAINPEMMNGNYEGAYKIELPVDR
;
A
#
# COMPACT_ATOMS: atom_id res chain seq x y z
N MET A 1 -61.90 -19.67 4.58
CA MET A 1 -61.19 -18.69 3.74
C MET A 1 -60.72 -17.55 4.65
N SER A 2 -59.42 -17.51 4.96
CA SER A 2 -58.70 -16.35 5.55
C SER A 2 -57.20 -16.51 5.27
N ASN A 3 -56.56 -15.42 4.85
CA ASN A 3 -55.19 -15.25 4.35
C ASN A 3 -54.07 -15.89 5.19
N PRO A 4 -53.07 -16.54 4.56
CA PRO A 4 -51.74 -16.65 5.15
C PRO A 4 -50.93 -15.37 4.86
N SER A 5 -50.61 -14.61 5.91
CA SER A 5 -49.65 -13.52 5.84
C SER A 5 -48.30 -14.04 5.37
N VAL A 6 -47.88 -13.62 4.19
CA VAL A 6 -46.56 -13.88 3.63
C VAL A 6 -45.55 -13.08 4.45
N TYR A 7 -44.80 -13.76 5.30
CA TYR A 7 -43.59 -13.19 5.90
C TYR A 7 -42.52 -13.14 4.82
N ILE A 8 -42.34 -11.96 4.22
CA ILE A 8 -41.19 -11.68 3.35
C ILE A 8 -39.98 -11.53 4.28
N SER A 9 -39.18 -12.58 4.37
CA SER A 9 -37.83 -12.50 4.93
C SER A 9 -37.05 -11.52 4.06
N GLN A 10 -36.78 -10.32 4.57
CA GLN A 10 -35.84 -9.40 3.97
C GLN A 10 -34.48 -10.11 3.87
N GLU A 11 -34.14 -10.57 2.67
CA GLU A 11 -32.77 -10.86 2.29
C GLU A 11 -31.98 -9.56 2.44
N ASN A 12 -31.30 -9.42 3.58
CA ASN A 12 -30.25 -8.45 3.77
C ASN A 12 -29.11 -8.82 2.81
N MET A 13 -29.24 -8.36 1.56
CA MET A 13 -28.13 -8.31 0.61
C MET A 13 -27.11 -7.30 1.13
N ILE A 14 -26.27 -7.74 2.07
CA ILE A 14 -25.01 -7.07 2.34
C ILE A 14 -24.14 -7.32 1.12
N SER A 15 -24.25 -6.44 0.11
CA SER A 15 -23.26 -6.32 -0.95
C SER A 15 -21.98 -5.77 -0.33
N GLY A 16 -21.23 -6.63 0.36
CA GLY A 16 -19.88 -6.33 0.81
C GLY A 16 -19.02 -6.08 -0.41
N VAL A 17 -18.62 -4.83 -0.63
CA VAL A 17 -17.54 -4.52 -1.56
C VAL A 17 -16.29 -5.17 -1.00
N VAL A 18 -15.99 -6.38 -1.46
CA VAL A 18 -14.72 -7.04 -1.16
C VAL A 18 -13.67 -6.31 -2.00
N PHE A 19 -12.97 -5.36 -1.38
CA PHE A 19 -11.75 -4.81 -1.96
C PHE A 19 -10.70 -5.94 -1.94
N ASN A 20 -10.62 -6.71 -3.02
CA ASN A 20 -9.51 -7.64 -3.19
C ASN A 20 -8.26 -6.80 -3.47
N VAL A 21 -7.39 -6.67 -2.47
CA VAL A 21 -6.11 -5.98 -2.63
C VAL A 21 -5.17 -6.92 -3.37
N ASP A 22 -4.83 -6.55 -4.61
CA ASP A 22 -3.76 -7.20 -5.34
C ASP A 22 -2.41 -6.79 -4.71
N TYR A 23 -1.98 -7.59 -3.72
CA TYR A 23 -0.77 -7.33 -2.96
C TYR A 23 0.48 -7.35 -3.84
N GLU A 24 0.56 -8.23 -4.84
CA GLU A 24 1.71 -8.31 -5.74
C GLU A 24 1.81 -7.04 -6.60
N ARG A 25 0.72 -6.67 -7.27
CA ARG A 25 0.69 -5.45 -8.10
C ARG A 25 1.01 -4.23 -7.27
N SER A 26 0.45 -4.16 -6.07
CA SER A 26 0.67 -3.01 -5.21
C SER A 26 2.07 -2.95 -4.62
N MET A 27 2.71 -4.10 -4.41
CA MET A 27 4.12 -4.16 -4.03
C MET A 27 5.02 -3.62 -5.15
N LYS A 28 4.73 -3.93 -6.42
CA LYS A 28 5.44 -3.34 -7.57
C LYS A 28 5.32 -1.81 -7.57
N MET A 29 4.10 -1.29 -7.35
CA MET A 29 3.88 0.17 -7.25
C MET A 29 4.66 0.81 -6.08
N ARG A 30 4.75 0.13 -4.93
CA ARG A 30 5.54 0.60 -3.77
C ARG A 30 7.04 0.64 -4.07
N LEU A 31 7.58 -0.36 -4.76
CA LEU A 31 8.98 -0.37 -5.18
C LEU A 31 9.28 0.73 -6.20
N GLU A 32 8.43 0.88 -7.21
CA GLU A 32 8.55 1.95 -8.21
C GLU A 32 8.53 3.34 -7.56
N LEU A 33 7.62 3.55 -6.60
CA LEU A 33 7.56 4.79 -5.83
C LEU A 33 8.86 5.02 -5.04
N ALA A 34 9.36 4.00 -4.34
CA ALA A 34 10.59 4.11 -3.57
C ALA A 34 11.80 4.47 -4.46
N ILE A 35 11.95 3.79 -5.61
CA ILE A 35 13.03 4.05 -6.57
C ILE A 35 12.93 5.48 -7.13
N SER A 36 11.73 5.90 -7.54
CA SER A 36 11.48 7.25 -8.08
C SER A 36 11.79 8.33 -7.04
N SER A 37 11.37 8.13 -5.79
CA SER A 37 11.67 9.05 -4.67
C SER A 37 13.17 9.11 -4.38
N ILE A 38 13.88 7.98 -4.35
CA ILE A 38 15.34 7.96 -4.16
C ILE A 38 16.03 8.76 -5.26
N GLN A 39 15.68 8.52 -6.53
CA GLN A 39 16.26 9.25 -7.67
C GLN A 39 15.96 10.76 -7.61
N ARG A 40 14.74 11.13 -7.20
CA ARG A 40 14.35 12.53 -7.03
C ARG A 40 15.20 13.24 -5.99
N PHE A 41 15.39 12.62 -4.82
CA PHE A 41 16.10 13.26 -3.72
C PHE A 41 17.62 13.14 -3.83
N SER A 42 18.15 12.11 -4.51
CA SER A 42 19.60 11.99 -4.73
C SER A 42 20.17 13.18 -5.49
N ALA A 43 19.43 13.71 -6.47
CA ALA A 43 19.85 14.89 -7.23
C ALA A 43 19.93 16.18 -6.39
N LEU A 44 19.21 16.25 -5.26
CA LEU A 44 19.07 17.44 -4.44
C LEU A 44 19.82 17.34 -3.09
N ALA A 45 20.15 16.12 -2.66
CA ALA A 45 20.70 15.82 -1.33
C ALA A 45 22.06 16.47 -1.05
N GLU A 46 22.84 16.80 -2.09
CA GLU A 46 24.13 17.50 -1.95
C GLU A 46 23.96 18.97 -1.55
N PHE A 47 22.80 19.57 -1.84
CA PHE A 47 22.55 21.00 -1.68
C PHE A 47 21.47 21.32 -0.64
N ASP A 48 20.62 20.35 -0.30
CA ASP A 48 19.50 20.51 0.62
C ASP A 48 19.48 19.40 1.69
N ALA A 49 19.61 19.81 2.95
CA ALA A 49 19.55 18.91 4.11
C ALA A 49 18.20 18.19 4.25
N GLN A 50 17.09 18.81 3.84
CA GLN A 50 15.79 18.16 3.81
C GLN A 50 15.74 17.08 2.73
N ALA A 51 16.27 17.35 1.54
CA ALA A 51 16.39 16.35 0.49
C ALA A 51 17.29 15.18 0.92
N SER A 52 18.40 15.45 1.61
CA SER A 52 19.26 14.41 2.18
C SER A 52 18.52 13.53 3.20
N ASN A 53 17.73 14.12 4.10
CA ASN A 53 16.91 13.37 5.04
C ASN A 53 15.86 12.51 4.32
N ARG A 54 15.18 13.07 3.31
CA ARG A 54 14.20 12.34 2.51
C ARG A 54 14.85 11.18 1.74
N LEU A 55 16.01 11.39 1.14
CA LEU A 55 16.80 10.34 0.49
C LEU A 55 17.10 9.19 1.46
N ALA A 56 17.55 9.50 2.68
CA ALA A 56 17.84 8.50 3.70
C ALA A 56 16.58 7.68 4.06
N LYS A 57 15.46 8.35 4.35
CA LYS A 57 14.19 7.68 4.69
C LYS A 57 13.68 6.77 3.58
N TRP A 58 13.72 7.24 2.34
CA TRP A 58 13.28 6.45 1.19
C TRP A 58 14.22 5.28 0.90
N SER A 59 15.52 5.43 1.15
CA SER A 59 16.51 4.35 1.03
C SER A 59 16.31 3.27 2.10
N GLU A 60 16.01 3.67 3.34
CA GLU A 60 15.65 2.77 4.43
C GLU A 60 14.36 2.00 4.11
N TYR A 61 13.32 2.71 3.66
CA TYR A 61 12.06 2.11 3.24
C TYR A 61 12.27 1.06 2.12
N TYR A 62 12.99 1.42 1.05
CA TYR A 62 13.32 0.49 -0.03
C TYR A 62 14.04 -0.76 0.50
N SER A 63 15.02 -0.57 1.38
CA SER A 63 15.81 -1.66 1.97
C SER A 63 14.96 -2.59 2.83
N ALA A 64 13.89 -2.07 3.45
CA ALA A 64 12.94 -2.87 4.23
C ALA A 64 11.96 -3.65 3.35
N ILE A 65 11.44 -3.04 2.27
CA ILE A 65 10.40 -3.68 1.45
C ILE A 65 10.96 -4.59 0.34
N ASN A 66 12.17 -4.33 -0.18
CA ASN A 66 12.74 -5.12 -1.28
C ASN A 66 12.93 -6.62 -0.93
N PRO A 67 13.41 -7.00 0.27
CA PRO A 67 13.45 -8.40 0.68
C PRO A 67 12.07 -9.07 0.69
N GLU A 68 11.02 -8.35 1.08
CA GLU A 68 9.64 -8.87 1.07
C GLU A 68 9.18 -9.22 -0.34
N MET A 69 9.52 -8.38 -1.34
CA MET A 69 9.27 -8.69 -2.76
C MET A 69 10.03 -9.94 -3.21
N MET A 70 11.32 -10.03 -2.88
CA MET A 70 12.18 -11.14 -3.29
C MET A 70 11.74 -12.47 -2.68
N ASN A 71 11.18 -12.44 -1.47
CA ASN A 71 10.68 -13.61 -0.76
C ASN A 71 9.21 -13.95 -1.10
N GLY A 72 8.55 -13.16 -1.96
CA GLY A 72 7.12 -13.34 -2.28
C GLY A 72 6.16 -12.99 -1.15
N ASN A 73 6.62 -12.29 -0.10
CA ASN A 73 5.81 -11.85 1.04
C ASN A 73 5.20 -10.46 0.78
N TYR A 74 4.30 -10.38 -0.19
CA TYR A 74 3.72 -9.11 -0.63
C TYR A 74 2.87 -8.42 0.44
N GLU A 75 2.21 -9.20 1.32
CA GLU A 75 1.45 -8.66 2.44
C GLU A 75 2.37 -8.09 3.54
N GLY A 76 3.56 -8.69 3.75
CA GLY A 76 4.56 -8.20 4.70
C GLY A 76 4.95 -6.75 4.44
N ALA A 77 5.13 -6.38 3.17
CA ALA A 77 5.48 -5.02 2.76
C ALA A 77 4.42 -3.96 3.09
N TYR A 78 3.16 -4.37 3.31
CA TYR A 78 2.08 -3.46 3.72
C TYR A 78 2.13 -3.07 5.19
N LYS A 79 2.81 -3.86 6.02
CA LYS A 79 3.05 -3.55 7.43
C LYS A 79 4.16 -2.51 7.60
N ILE A 80 4.91 -2.23 6.53
CA ILE A 80 5.96 -1.21 6.49
C ILE A 80 5.31 0.10 6.02
N GLU A 81 5.35 1.10 6.90
CA GLU A 81 4.77 2.41 6.64
C GLU A 81 5.53 3.16 5.54
N LEU A 82 4.78 3.85 4.68
CA LEU A 82 5.36 4.73 3.67
C LEU A 82 6.01 5.95 4.35
N PRO A 83 7.19 6.41 3.90
CA PRO A 83 7.74 7.68 4.32
C PRO A 83 6.75 8.82 4.01
N VAL A 84 6.45 9.64 5.00
CA VAL A 84 5.55 10.78 4.81
C VAL A 84 6.35 11.96 4.26
N ASP A 85 6.02 12.40 3.04
CA ASP A 85 6.53 13.64 2.45
C ASP A 85 5.77 14.85 3.02
N ARG A 86 5.98 15.17 4.30
CA ARG A 86 5.55 16.46 4.88
C ARG A 86 6.67 17.48 4.85
#